data_AF-A0A392TR44-F1
#
_entry.id   AF-A0A392TR44-F1
#
_cell.length_a   1.000
_cell.length_b   1.000
_cell.length_c   1.000
_cell.angle_alpha   90.00
_cell.angle_beta   90.00
_cell.angle_gamma   90.00
#
_symmetry.space_group_name_H-M   'P 1'
#
loop_
_entity.id
_entity.type
_entity.pdbx_description
1 polymer ?
#
loop_
_entity_poly.entity_id
_entity_poly.type
_entity_poly.pdbx_seq_one_letter_code
_entity_poly.pdbx_strand_id
1 'polypeptide(L)'
;DSSSNVCIEDSYISTGDDLVAVKSGWDEYGISYGRPSYGITIRRLTGSSPFAGIAIGSETSGGVQNVLAEHINLFDMGVGIHIKTN
;
A
#
# COMPACT_ATOMS: atom_id res chain seq x y z
N ASP A 1 -9.39 10.33 0.74
CA ASP A 1 -8.59 9.25 0.17
C ASP A 1 -8.28 8.28 1.28
N SER A 2 -9.18 7.32 1.51
CA SER A 2 -9.05 6.30 2.54
C SER A 2 -10.03 5.17 2.24
N SER A 3 -9.56 3.93 2.22
CA SER A 3 -10.38 2.76 1.88
C SER A 3 -10.48 1.77 3.02
N SER A 4 -11.62 1.06 3.09
CA SER A 4 -11.92 0.10 4.15
C SER A 4 -12.32 -1.24 3.57
N ASN A 5 -11.81 -2.36 4.12
CA ASN A 5 -12.16 -3.73 3.71
C ASN A 5 -11.86 -4.00 2.22
N VAL A 6 -10.62 -3.72 1.80
CA VAL A 6 -10.16 -3.91 0.42
C VAL A 6 -9.43 -5.25 0.32
N CYS A 7 -9.70 -5.99 -0.76
CA CYS A 7 -8.94 -7.18 -1.12
C CYS A 7 -8.34 -7.01 -2.51
N ILE A 8 -7.02 -7.20 -2.61
CA ILE A 8 -6.27 -7.26 -3.87
C ILE A 8 -5.69 -8.68 -3.94
N GLU A 9 -6.14 -9.47 -4.91
CA GLU A 9 -5.74 -10.88 -5.00
C GLU A 9 -5.62 -11.40 -6.43
N ASP A 10 -4.91 -12.52 -6.57
CA ASP A 10 -4.83 -13.34 -7.79
C ASP A 10 -4.45 -12.55 -9.05
N SER A 11 -3.47 -11.67 -8.88
CA SER A 11 -3.09 -10.68 -9.90
C SER A 11 -1.60 -10.75 -10.24
N TYR A 12 -1.30 -10.51 -11.51
CA TYR A 12 0.04 -10.14 -11.96
C TYR A 12 0.10 -8.62 -12.18
N ILE A 13 1.03 -7.94 -11.51
CA ILE A 13 1.15 -6.47 -11.59
C ILE A 13 2.58 -6.11 -11.99
N SER A 14 2.71 -5.20 -12.96
CA SER A 14 3.99 -4.62 -13.35
C SER A 14 3.81 -3.11 -13.52
N THR A 15 4.54 -2.34 -12.73
CA THR A 15 4.39 -0.88 -12.65
C THR A 15 5.74 -0.18 -12.76
N GLY A 16 5.71 1.11 -13.10
CA GLY A 16 6.88 1.97 -13.07
C GLY A 16 7.17 2.59 -11.69
N ASP A 17 6.28 2.42 -10.72
CA ASP A 17 6.35 2.92 -9.33
C ASP A 17 5.86 1.82 -8.36
N ASP A 18 5.50 2.16 -7.13
CA ASP A 18 5.02 1.24 -6.11
C ASP A 18 3.88 0.33 -6.65
N LEU A 19 4.02 -0.97 -6.47
CA LEU A 19 3.14 -1.99 -7.05
C LEU A 19 1.75 -1.97 -6.38
N VAL A 20 1.71 -1.87 -5.05
CA VAL A 20 0.53 -1.54 -4.26
C VAL A 20 0.91 -0.47 -3.25
N ALA A 21 0.22 0.68 -3.27
CA ALA A 21 0.45 1.75 -2.32
C ALA A 21 -0.80 2.05 -1.47
N VAL A 22 -0.67 1.93 -0.16
CA VAL A 22 -1.73 2.24 0.81
C VAL A 22 -1.47 3.60 1.43
N LYS A 23 -2.41 4.53 1.24
CA LYS A 23 -2.35 5.92 1.72
C LYS A 23 -3.63 6.28 2.48
N SER A 24 -3.62 7.38 3.22
CA SER A 24 -4.75 7.90 3.99
C SER A 24 -4.79 9.43 4.11
N GLY A 25 -4.24 10.13 3.11
CA GLY A 25 -4.25 11.59 3.04
C GLY A 25 -3.01 12.25 3.61
N TRP A 26 -2.83 13.52 3.26
CA TRP A 26 -1.61 14.29 3.47
C TRP A 26 -1.86 15.46 4.45
N ASP A 27 -0.92 15.67 5.37
CA ASP A 27 -0.86 16.76 6.35
C ASP A 27 -2.22 17.14 6.96
N GLU A 28 -2.54 18.44 7.05
CA GLU A 28 -3.74 18.93 7.71
C GLU A 28 -5.03 18.44 7.05
N TYR A 29 -5.00 18.15 5.74
CA TYR A 29 -6.14 17.59 5.03
C TYR A 29 -6.41 16.14 5.48
N GLY A 30 -5.36 15.33 5.63
CA GLY A 30 -5.49 13.96 6.13
C GLY A 30 -5.89 13.92 7.60
N ILE A 31 -5.29 14.78 8.44
CA ILE A 31 -5.63 14.90 9.87
C ILE A 31 -7.09 15.34 10.04
N SER A 32 -7.51 16.38 9.33
CA SER A 32 -8.89 16.89 9.42
C SER A 32 -9.91 15.91 8.86
N TYR A 33 -9.57 15.16 7.81
CA TYR A 33 -10.44 14.11 7.28
C TYR A 33 -10.56 12.94 8.27
N GLY A 34 -9.50 12.63 9.02
CA GLY A 34 -9.53 11.74 10.18
C GLY A 34 -9.98 10.32 9.89
N ARG A 35 -9.83 9.86 8.64
CA ARG A 35 -10.29 8.55 8.19
C ARG A 35 -9.11 7.66 7.82
N PRO A 36 -8.87 6.55 8.55
CA PRO A 36 -7.78 5.65 8.21
C PRO A 36 -8.12 4.78 7.00
N SER A 37 -7.07 4.35 6.30
CA SER A 37 -7.17 3.17 5.44
C SER A 37 -7.02 1.92 6.32
N TYR A 38 -8.02 1.03 6.30
CA TYR A 38 -8.06 -0.11 7.22
C TYR A 38 -8.65 -1.41 6.66
N GLY A 39 -8.19 -2.54 7.18
CA GLY A 39 -8.69 -3.86 6.77
C GLY A 39 -8.36 -4.18 5.33
N ILE A 40 -7.08 -4.00 4.95
CA ILE A 40 -6.62 -4.22 3.58
C ILE A 40 -5.91 -5.57 3.52
N THR A 41 -6.30 -6.43 2.59
CA THR A 41 -5.66 -7.72 2.33
C THR A 41 -5.05 -7.72 0.94
N ILE A 42 -3.74 -7.96 0.86
CA ILE A 42 -2.96 -8.10 -0.37
C ILE A 42 -2.43 -9.54 -0.39
N ARG A 43 -2.90 -10.38 -1.32
CA ARG A 43 -2.52 -11.80 -1.30
C ARG A 43 -2.46 -12.47 -2.65
N ARG A 44 -1.69 -13.56 -2.75
CA ARG A 44 -1.58 -14.39 -3.98
C ARG A 44 -1.30 -13.53 -5.22
N LEU A 45 -0.32 -12.66 -5.10
CA LEU A 45 0.06 -11.71 -6.13
C LEU A 45 1.47 -12.03 -6.62
N THR A 46 1.71 -11.79 -7.91
CA THR A 46 3.06 -11.81 -8.49
C THR A 46 3.34 -10.46 -9.16
N GLY A 47 4.55 -9.91 -9.03
CA GLY A 47 4.84 -8.66 -9.72
C GLY A 47 6.29 -8.20 -9.72
N SER A 48 6.55 -7.16 -10.52
CA SER A 48 7.84 -6.49 -10.71
C SER A 48 7.69 -4.95 -10.72
N SER A 49 8.61 -4.24 -10.08
CA SER A 49 8.65 -2.76 -10.06
C SER A 49 10.05 -2.26 -9.71
N PRO A 50 10.54 -1.17 -10.35
CA PRO A 50 11.79 -0.54 -9.92
C PRO A 50 11.69 0.15 -8.53
N PHE A 51 10.49 0.23 -7.92
CA PHE A 51 10.21 0.85 -6.62
C PHE A 51 9.72 -0.19 -5.59
N ALA A 52 8.71 0.13 -4.76
CA ALA A 52 8.25 -0.78 -3.73
C ALA A 52 7.25 -1.82 -4.27
N GLY A 53 7.31 -3.06 -3.76
CA GLY A 53 6.23 -4.02 -3.95
C GLY A 53 4.99 -3.62 -3.15
N ILE A 54 5.12 -3.47 -1.84
CA ILE A 54 4.03 -2.92 -1.01
C ILE A 54 4.54 -1.67 -0.30
N ALA A 55 3.93 -0.53 -0.62
CA ALA A 55 4.18 0.72 0.06
C ALA A 55 3.06 1.06 1.04
N ILE A 56 3.43 1.42 2.26
CA ILE A 56 2.56 2.15 3.18
C ILE A 56 3.05 3.60 3.17
N GLY A 57 2.22 4.52 2.65
CA GLY A 57 2.50 5.95 2.57
C GLY A 57 2.94 6.47 1.19
N SER A 58 3.58 7.65 1.12
CA SER A 58 4.02 8.49 2.26
C SER A 58 2.89 9.24 2.97
N GLU A 59 1.76 9.44 2.31
CA GLU A 59 0.62 10.22 2.79
C GLU A 59 -0.21 9.38 3.78
N THR A 60 0.21 9.36 5.04
CA THR A 60 -0.36 8.50 6.10
C THR A 60 -1.11 9.27 7.19
N SER A 61 -1.40 10.56 6.99
CA SER A 61 -1.87 11.47 8.04
C SER A 61 -3.24 11.11 8.62
N GLY A 62 -4.11 10.45 7.85
CA GLY A 62 -5.38 9.89 8.35
C GLY A 62 -5.24 8.54 9.07
N GLY A 63 -4.04 7.96 9.10
CA GLY A 63 -3.72 6.65 9.68
C GLY A 63 -3.82 5.48 8.69
N VAL A 64 -2.96 4.48 8.84
CA VAL A 64 -3.06 3.21 8.11
C VAL A 64 -2.94 2.08 9.13
N GLN A 65 -3.92 1.17 9.15
CA GLN A 65 -3.98 0.13 10.18
C GLN A 65 -4.56 -1.18 9.62
N ASN A 66 -4.14 -2.31 10.18
CA ASN A 66 -4.64 -3.64 9.78
C ASN A 66 -4.50 -3.90 8.27
N VAL A 67 -3.26 -3.97 7.80
CA VAL A 67 -2.89 -4.37 6.44
C VAL A 67 -2.24 -5.76 6.51
N LEU A 68 -2.84 -6.75 5.85
CA LEU A 68 -2.31 -8.10 5.70
C LEU A 68 -1.70 -8.27 4.31
N ALA A 69 -0.44 -8.72 4.27
CA ALA A 69 0.26 -9.08 3.04
C ALA A 69 0.77 -10.52 3.15
N GLU A 70 0.25 -11.43 2.32
CA GLU A 70 0.58 -12.86 2.41
C GLU A 70 0.64 -13.55 1.04
N HIS A 71 1.46 -14.60 0.90
CA HIS A 71 1.57 -15.37 -0.35
C HIS A 71 1.89 -14.49 -1.56
N ILE A 72 2.93 -13.65 -1.46
CA ILE A 72 3.31 -12.68 -2.48
C ILE A 72 4.66 -13.10 -3.09
N ASN A 73 4.73 -13.12 -4.42
CA ASN A 73 5.96 -13.35 -5.15
C ASN A 73 6.41 -12.06 -5.86
N LEU A 74 7.40 -11.37 -5.29
CA LEU A 74 7.97 -10.15 -5.88
C LEU A 74 9.34 -10.47 -6.48
N PHE A 75 9.58 -10.03 -7.71
CA PHE A 75 10.87 -10.18 -8.38
C PHE A 75 11.28 -8.86 -9.04
N ASP A 76 12.58 -8.65 -9.22
CA ASP A 76 13.16 -7.42 -9.77
C ASP A 76 12.59 -6.14 -9.12
N MET A 77 12.59 -6.14 -7.77
CA MET A 77 12.08 -5.03 -6.96
C MET A 77 13.17 -4.04 -6.56
N GLY A 78 12.82 -2.76 -6.49
CA GLY A 78 13.61 -1.78 -5.74
C GLY A 78 13.57 -2.07 -4.25
N VAL A 79 12.37 -2.23 -3.68
CA VAL A 79 12.14 -2.58 -2.27
C VAL A 79 10.95 -3.55 -2.17
N GLY A 80 11.05 -4.61 -1.36
CA GLY A 80 9.92 -5.54 -1.18
C GLY A 80 8.71 -4.89 -0.48
N ILE A 81 8.91 -4.44 0.77
CA ILE A 81 7.92 -3.71 1.57
C ILE A 81 8.56 -2.40 2.05
N HIS A 82 7.89 -1.27 1.84
CA HIS A 82 8.41 0.05 2.17
C HIS A 82 7.39 0.86 2.98
N ILE A 83 7.76 1.22 4.22
CA ILE A 83 6.95 2.10 5.07
C ILE A 83 7.58 3.49 5.00
N LYS A 84 6.81 4.47 4.55
CA LYS A 84 7.24 5.84 4.30
C LYS A 84 6.32 6.80 5.06
N THR A 85 6.90 7.80 5.72
CA THR A 85 6.19 8.98 6.23
C THR A 85 7.07 10.19 5.94
N ASN A 86 6.45 11.35 5.76
CA ASN A 86 7.13 12.64 5.86
C ASN A 86 7.19 13.12 7.31
#